data_AF-A0A3D5AA35-F1
#
_entry.id   AF-A0A3D5AA35-F1
#
_cell.length_a   1.000
_cell.length_b   1.000
_cell.length_c   1.000
_cell.angle_alpha   90.00
_cell.angle_beta   90.00
_cell.angle_gamma   90.00
#
_symmetry.space_group_name_H-M   'P 1'
#
loop_
_entity.id
_entity.type
_entity.pdbx_description
1 polymer ?
#
loop_
_entity_poly.entity_id
_entity_poly.type
_entity_poly.pdbx_seq_one_letter_code
_entity_poly.pdbx_strand_id
1 'polypeptide(L)' 'WFEKGRTDPNIILFKIKPEHAHYWDTKHHKLISYAITLIKSVGGDLEDQGREGQIHI' A
#
# COMPACT_ATOMS: atom_id res chain seq x y z
N TRP A 1 6.88 -17.12 -18.86
CA TRP A 1 6.63 -15.91 -19.65
C TRP A 1 7.66 -15.74 -20.78
N PHE A 2 8.97 -15.92 -20.56
CA PHE A 2 9.98 -15.91 -21.63
C PHE A 2 10.91 -17.13 -21.52
N GLU A 3 10.78 -18.09 -22.46
CA GLU A 3 11.48 -19.39 -22.41
C GLU A 3 12.98 -19.26 -22.72
N LYS A 4 13.36 -18.24 -23.50
CA LYS A 4 14.76 -17.98 -23.87
C LYS A 4 15.53 -17.18 -22.82
N GLY A 5 14.92 -16.93 -21.66
CA GLY A 5 15.53 -16.17 -20.58
C GLY A 5 15.86 -14.74 -20.99
N ARG A 6 16.94 -14.16 -20.43
CA ARG A 6 17.29 -12.73 -20.58
C ARG A 6 17.51 -12.26 -22.02
N THR A 7 17.81 -13.18 -22.95
CA THR A 7 18.08 -12.87 -24.36
C THR A 7 16.86 -13.02 -25.27
N ASP A 8 15.68 -13.28 -24.70
CA ASP A 8 14.44 -13.39 -25.47
C ASP A 8 14.13 -12.04 -26.16
N PRO A 9 14.03 -11.99 -27.50
CA PRO A 9 13.78 -10.75 -28.23
C PRO A 9 12.41 -10.14 -27.93
N ASN A 10 11.50 -10.89 -27.33
CA ASN A 10 10.19 -10.39 -26.91
C ASN A 10 10.24 -9.71 -25.53
N ILE A 11 11.38 -9.76 -24.83
CA ILE A 11 11.54 -9.04 -23.57
C ILE A 11 11.72 -7.56 -23.87
N ILE A 12 10.87 -6.75 -23.25
CA ILE A 12 11.00 -5.31 -23.22
C ILE A 12 11.18 -4.89 -21.77
N LEU A 13 12.24 -4.13 -21.50
CA LEU A 13 12.54 -3.63 -20.17
C LEU A 13 12.01 -2.20 -20.01
N PHE A 14 11.09 -2.01 -19.08
CA PHE A 14 10.63 -0.68 -18.69
C PHE A 14 11.35 -0.23 -17.42
N LYS A 15 11.87 1.00 -17.44
CA LYS A 15 12.38 1.68 -16.24
C LYS A 15 11.38 2.75 -15.83
N ILE A 16 10.66 2.49 -14.75
CA ILE A 16 9.71 3.46 -14.18
C ILE A 16 10.41 4.17 -13.03
N LYS A 17 10.50 5.49 -13.12
CA LYS A 17 10.95 6.37 -12.03
C LYS A 17 9.76 7.21 -11.59
N PRO A 18 9.08 6.87 -10.48
CA PRO A 18 8.01 7.70 -9.97
C PRO A 18 8.59 9.01 -9.43
N GLU A 19 7.99 10.14 -9.81
CA GLU A 19 8.36 11.48 -9.27
C GLU A 19 7.47 11.87 -8.09
N HIS A 20 6.24 11.35 -8.06
CA HIS A 20 5.26 11.57 -7.01
C HIS A 20 4.50 10.27 -6.76
N ALA A 21 4.31 9.93 -5.48
CA ALA A 21 3.44 8.83 -5.09
C ALA A 21 2.58 9.26 -3.90
N HIS A 22 1.27 9.06 -4.00
CA HIS A 22 0.39 9.19 -2.86
C HIS A 22 0.13 7.78 -2.31
N TYR A 23 0.47 7.54 -1.05
CA TYR A 23 0.26 6.25 -0.43
C TYR A 23 -0.86 6.32 0.59
N TRP A 24 -1.63 5.24 0.63
CA TRP A 24 -2.66 5.00 1.63
C TRP A 24 -2.23 3.72 2.34
N ASP A 25 -1.55 3.85 3.47
CA ASP A 25 -1.16 2.69 4.28
C ASP A 25 -2.14 2.54 5.44
N THR A 26 -2.67 1.33 5.61
CA THR A 26 -3.45 0.99 6.79
C THR A 26 -2.47 0.78 7.94
N LYS A 27 -2.44 1.71 8.90
CA LYS A 27 -1.61 1.66 10.14
C LYS A 27 -1.66 0.32 10.88
N HIS A 28 -2.68 -0.49 10.64
CA HIS A 28 -3.02 -1.66 11.45
C HIS A 28 -3.39 -2.84 10.56
N HIS A 29 -2.83 -4.02 10.87
CA HIS A 29 -3.28 -5.29 10.29
C HIS A 29 -4.78 -5.45 10.49
N LYS A 30 -5.48 -6.11 9.55
CA LYS A 30 -6.95 -6.27 9.55
C LYS A 30 -7.55 -6.60 10.92
N LEU A 31 -6.87 -7.45 11.71
CA LEU A 31 -7.29 -7.85 13.06
C LEU A 31 -7.37 -6.68 14.07
N ILE A 32 -6.42 -5.75 14.04
CA ILE A 32 -6.41 -4.58 14.92
C ILE A 32 -7.50 -3.60 14.46
N SER A 33 -7.73 -3.45 13.16
CA SER A 33 -8.84 -2.63 12.63
C SER A 33 -10.20 -3.15 13.08
N TYR A 34 -10.40 -4.48 13.13
CA TYR A 34 -11.62 -5.08 13.68
C TYR A 34 -11.74 -4.85 15.20
N ALA A 35 -10.66 -5.03 15.97
CA ALA A 35 -10.67 -4.77 17.41
C ALA A 35 -10.99 -3.30 17.73
N ILE A 36 -10.41 -2.36 16.98
CA ILE A 36 -10.70 -0.92 17.11
C ILE A 36 -12.16 -0.64 16.74
N THR A 37 -12.71 -1.28 15.70
CA THR A 37 -14.12 -1.13 15.31
C THR A 37 -15.08 -1.65 16.39
N LEU A 38 -14.76 -2.80 17.00
CA LEU A 38 -15.54 -3.36 18.11
C LEU A 38 -15.50 -2.44 19.33
N ILE A 39 -14.33 -1.92 19.70
CA ILE A 39 -14.18 -0.94 20.80
C ILE A 39 -14.93 0.36 20.49
N LYS A 40 -14.91 0.84 19.24
CA LYS A 40 -15.68 2.02 18.78
C LYS A 40 -17.19 1.84 18.97
N SER A 41 -17.73 0.66 18.67
CA SER A 41 -19.16 0.38 18.83
C SER A 41 -19.68 0.42 20.27
N VAL A 42 -18.78 0.34 21.26
CA VAL A 42 -19.13 0.25 22.70
C VAL A 42 -18.96 1.60 23.42
N GLY A 43 -18.43 2.65 22.77
CA GLY A 43 -18.49 4.02 23.27
C GLY A 43 -17.14 4.71 23.52
N GLY A 44 -16.16 4.53 22.65
CA GLY A 44 -14.89 5.27 22.69
C GLY A 44 -14.49 5.79 21.31
N ASP A 45 -14.42 7.12 21.17
CA ASP A 45 -13.88 7.76 19.96
C ASP A 45 -12.35 7.62 19.95
N LEU A 46 -11.82 6.94 18.93
CA LEU A 46 -10.40 6.88 18.65
C LEU A 46 -10.18 7.43 17.24
N GLU A 47 -9.62 8.65 17.23
CA GLU A 47 -9.24 9.43 16.05
C GLU A 47 -8.29 8.68 15.10
N ASP A 48 -8.45 9.02 13.81
CA ASP A 48 -7.58 8.81 12.64
C ASP A 48 -6.73 7.53 12.55
N GLN A 49 -7.39 6.52 11.96
CA GLN A 49 -6.82 5.22 11.59
C GLN A 49 -6.08 5.24 10.24
N GLY A 50 -6.15 6.33 9.48
CA GLY A 50 -5.38 6.54 8.26
C GLY A 50 -3.99 7.11 8.57
N ARG A 51 -2.96 6.65 7.85
CA ARG A 51 -1.78 7.48 7.55
C ARG A 51 -1.78 7.70 6.05
N GLU A 52 -2.16 8.90 5.67
CA GLU A 52 -2.05 9.38 4.29
C GLU A 52 -0.84 10.30 4.20
N GLY A 53 -0.06 10.14 3.16
CA GLY A 53 1.14 10.94 2.96
C GLY A 53 1.49 11.05 1.49
N GLN A 54 2.02 12.21 1.12
CA GLN A 54 2.62 12.42 -0.19
C GLN A 54 4.10 12.08 -0.09
N ILE A 55 4.58 11.17 -0.93
CA ILE A 55 6.01 10.87 -1.06
C ILE A 55 6.52 11.60 -2.30
N HIS A 56 7.52 12.45 -2.07
CA HIS A 56 8.33 13.07 -3.12
C HIS A 56 9.68 12.34 -3.16
N ILE A 57 10.12 11.93 -4.35
CA ILE A 57 11.24 11.00 -4.58
C ILE A 57 12.42 11.71 -5.20
#